data_AF-A0ABD2PMX4-F1
#
_entry.id   AF-A0ABD2PMX4-F1
#
_cell.length_a   1.000
_cell.length_b   1.000
_cell.length_c   1.000
_cell.angle_alpha   90.00
_cell.angle_beta   90.00
_cell.angle_gamma   90.00
#
_symmetry.space_group_name_H-M   'P 1'
#
loop_
_entity.id
_entity.type
_entity.pdbx_description
1 polymer ?
#
loop_
_entity_poly.entity_id
_entity_poly.type
_entity_poly.pdbx_seq_one_letter_code
_entity_poly.pdbx_strand_id
1 'polypeptide(L)'
;MSDLLQKLNKGKCIGGGVLSLIHSKIIDTAGSARKLHAIYLRLMEGASRPFFGLMRSWLGHGLVDDALKDFMVKQMAFKSVEEEVAPAYLCWHDRFLLVPARTPSFLEPVAKSILDIGRYLHMLCACGATFERISVPEQLHTYTMEVSDYVVPLEELTHKYGALLLDFLIKHRSLKQHLKSLKLFYFFDRADFIELFIEFTADDLARPASDLPNTKVIDLFKLALIESSTNKESFSEFLRIIPYEVSNNRSFLLNKSLNFKSLLSNNLTPTILDVFSYEYQVKWPIKLVLDDSVILPNFGLISRHLFVCKY
;
A
#
# COMPACT_ATOMS: atom_id res chain seq x y z
N MET A 1 33.65 30.19 -3.31
CA MET A 1 33.16 30.00 -1.93
C MET A 1 32.15 31.07 -1.50
N SER A 2 32.44 32.37 -1.63
CA SER A 2 31.48 33.44 -1.27
C SER A 2 30.11 33.34 -2.00
N ASP A 3 30.11 33.09 -3.31
CA ASP A 3 28.87 32.85 -4.10
C ASP A 3 28.05 31.65 -3.57
N LEU A 4 28.71 30.55 -3.20
CA LEU A 4 28.05 29.36 -2.67
C LEU A 4 27.39 29.64 -1.31
N LEU A 5 28.11 30.33 -0.41
CA LEU A 5 27.56 30.72 0.90
C LEU A 5 26.38 31.70 0.77
N GLN A 6 26.44 32.63 -0.18
CA GLN A 6 25.30 33.52 -0.44
C GLN A 6 24.08 32.75 -0.96
N LYS A 7 24.27 31.77 -1.86
CA LYS A 7 23.17 30.95 -2.37
C LYS A 7 22.58 30.02 -1.30
N LEU A 8 23.41 29.43 -0.43
CA LEU A 8 22.96 28.63 0.71
C LEU A 8 22.10 29.45 1.67
N ASN A 9 22.57 30.65 2.04
CA ASN A 9 21.85 31.53 2.96
C ASN A 9 20.57 32.10 2.37
N LYS A 10 20.56 32.45 1.07
CA LYS A 10 19.35 32.95 0.37
C LYS A 10 18.32 31.85 0.13
N GLY A 11 18.76 30.63 -0.19
CA GLY A 11 17.88 29.51 -0.54
C GLY A 11 17.33 28.73 0.65
N LYS A 12 17.80 28.98 1.88
CA LYS A 12 17.51 28.16 3.08
C LYS A 12 17.67 26.67 2.77
N CYS A 13 18.72 26.31 2.03
CA CYS A 13 18.96 24.93 1.62
C CYS A 13 19.31 24.08 2.86
N ILE A 14 18.57 22.99 3.05
CA ILE A 14 18.74 22.05 4.17
C ILE A 14 18.95 20.65 3.56
N GLY A 15 19.83 19.84 4.17
CA GLY A 15 20.12 18.47 3.74
C GLY A 15 20.40 18.33 2.23
N GLY A 16 19.57 17.53 1.54
CA GLY A 16 19.70 17.26 0.11
C GLY A 16 19.70 18.50 -0.79
N GLY A 17 19.06 19.61 -0.39
CA GLY A 17 19.13 20.87 -1.15
C GLY A 17 20.55 21.46 -1.21
N VAL A 18 21.36 21.26 -0.17
CA VAL A 18 22.78 21.64 -0.16
C VAL A 18 23.56 20.78 -1.14
N LEU A 19 23.27 19.47 -1.18
CA LEU A 19 23.93 18.54 -2.10
C LEU A 19 23.58 18.84 -3.57
N SER A 20 22.32 19.18 -3.86
CA SER A 20 21.90 19.63 -5.20
C SER A 20 22.66 20.88 -5.66
N LEU A 21 22.85 21.85 -4.76
CA LEU A 21 23.60 23.07 -5.08
C LEU A 21 25.07 22.77 -5.38
N ILE A 22 25.72 21.94 -4.56
CA ILE A 22 27.12 21.54 -4.78
C ILE A 22 27.23 20.77 -6.10
N HIS A 23 26.33 19.82 -6.36
CA HIS A 23 26.30 19.04 -7.60
C HIS A 23 26.16 19.93 -8.85
N SER A 24 25.25 20.91 -8.83
CA SER A 24 25.14 21.89 -9.92
C SER A 24 26.45 22.65 -10.16
N LYS A 25 27.15 23.06 -9.10
CA LYS A 25 28.45 23.73 -9.24
C LYS A 25 29.55 22.81 -9.76
N ILE A 26 29.49 21.52 -9.46
CA ILE A 26 30.42 20.53 -10.02
C ILE A 26 30.22 20.43 -11.54
N ILE A 27 28.97 20.35 -12.00
CA ILE A 27 28.62 20.33 -13.44
C ILE A 27 29.12 21.60 -14.13
N ASP A 28 28.81 22.79 -13.59
CA ASP A 28 29.21 24.09 -14.17
C ASP A 28 30.73 24.25 -14.35
N THR A 29 31.51 23.58 -13.49
CA THR A 29 32.98 23.71 -13.44
C THR A 29 33.75 22.60 -14.13
N ALA A 30 33.07 21.55 -14.61
CA ALA A 30 33.68 20.34 -15.18
C ALA A 30 34.59 20.61 -16.40
N GLY A 31 34.33 21.69 -17.16
CA GLY A 31 35.13 22.07 -18.34
C GLY A 31 35.91 23.39 -18.22
N SER A 32 35.58 24.25 -17.26
CA SER A 32 36.04 25.65 -17.25
C SER A 32 37.13 25.95 -16.20
N ALA A 33 37.09 25.28 -15.04
CA ALA A 33 37.93 25.64 -13.90
C ALA A 33 38.36 24.42 -13.08
N ARG A 34 39.36 23.68 -13.57
CA ARG A 34 39.83 22.40 -12.99
C ARG A 34 40.14 22.47 -11.48
N LYS A 35 40.77 23.54 -11.00
CA LYS A 35 41.08 23.72 -9.56
C LYS A 35 39.81 23.92 -8.73
N LEU A 36 38.85 24.70 -9.22
CA LEU A 36 37.57 24.92 -8.53
C LEU A 36 36.71 23.66 -8.55
N HIS A 37 36.69 22.94 -9.67
CA HIS A 37 36.02 21.65 -9.79
C HIS A 37 36.53 20.63 -8.76
N ALA A 38 37.85 20.51 -8.61
CA ALA A 38 38.46 19.63 -7.61
C ALA A 38 38.07 20.01 -6.17
N ILE A 39 37.93 21.31 -5.87
CA ILE A 39 37.46 21.78 -4.55
C ILE A 39 36.00 21.38 -4.32
N TYR A 40 35.12 21.56 -5.31
CA TYR A 40 33.72 21.18 -5.18
C TYR A 40 33.53 19.66 -5.05
N LEU A 41 34.33 18.85 -5.74
CA LEU A 41 34.33 17.39 -5.54
C LEU A 41 34.71 17.00 -4.11
N ARG A 42 35.79 17.58 -3.56
CA ARG A 42 36.19 17.32 -2.17
C ARG A 42 35.13 17.79 -1.16
N LEU A 43 34.48 18.92 -1.45
CA LEU A 43 33.38 19.42 -0.62
C LEU A 43 32.18 18.47 -0.67
N MET A 44 31.82 17.95 -1.85
CA MET A 44 30.73 16.99 -2.03
C MET A 44 31.01 15.67 -1.32
N GLU A 45 32.25 15.18 -1.39
CA GLU A 45 32.67 13.97 -0.69
C GLU A 45 32.49 14.12 0.83
N GLY A 46 32.86 15.27 1.41
CA GLY A 46 32.66 15.54 2.83
C GLY A 46 31.18 15.74 3.19
N ALA A 47 30.46 16.55 2.42
CA ALA A 47 29.08 16.96 2.73
C ALA A 47 28.05 15.82 2.53
N SER A 48 28.30 14.89 1.61
CA SER A 48 27.36 13.81 1.29
C SER A 48 27.46 12.60 2.22
N ARG A 49 28.57 12.42 2.96
CA ARG A 49 28.77 11.32 3.93
C ARG A 49 27.59 11.06 4.88
N PRO A 50 27.03 12.06 5.59
CA PRO A 50 25.89 11.82 6.47
C PRO A 50 24.65 11.36 5.70
N PHE A 51 24.39 11.96 4.54
CA PHE A 51 23.27 11.59 3.68
C PHE A 51 23.35 10.13 3.22
N PHE A 52 24.51 9.70 2.72
CA PHE A 52 24.74 8.31 2.33
C PHE A 52 24.73 7.35 3.52
N GLY A 53 25.09 7.80 4.72
CA GLY A 53 24.90 7.05 5.96
C GLY A 53 23.43 6.72 6.23
N LEU A 54 22.56 7.73 6.14
CA LEU A 54 21.11 7.54 6.27
C LEU A 54 20.55 6.66 5.15
N MET A 55 21.02 6.87 3.92
CA MET A 55 20.62 6.05 2.77
C MET A 55 21.01 4.58 2.97
N ARG A 56 22.22 4.27 3.45
CA ARG A 56 22.63 2.89 3.75
C ARG A 56 21.76 2.24 4.83
N SER A 57 21.44 2.97 5.90
CA SER A 57 20.53 2.47 6.93
C SER A 57 19.14 2.15 6.35
N TRP A 58 18.62 3.03 5.49
CA TRP A 58 17.36 2.81 4.81
C TRP A 58 17.40 1.60 3.86
N LEU A 59 18.44 1.48 3.03
CA LEU A 59 18.60 0.41 2.05
C LEU A 59 18.99 -0.95 2.66
N GLY A 60 19.58 -0.97 3.86
CA GLY A 60 20.01 -2.20 4.53
C GLY A 60 19.09 -2.67 5.65
N HIS A 61 18.32 -1.75 6.26
CA HIS A 61 17.50 -2.04 7.44
C HIS A 61 16.06 -1.56 7.32
N GLY A 62 15.70 -0.71 6.34
CA GLY A 62 14.36 -0.14 6.24
C GLY A 62 14.02 0.83 7.39
N LEU A 63 15.03 1.44 8.02
CA LEU A 63 14.87 2.35 9.16
C LEU A 63 15.23 3.79 8.77
N VAL A 64 14.39 4.74 9.20
CA VAL A 64 14.64 6.19 9.08
C VAL A 64 14.92 6.76 10.47
N ASP A 65 16.21 6.92 10.80
CA ASP A 65 16.65 7.66 11.99
C ASP A 65 17.27 8.99 11.55
N ASP A 66 16.41 9.96 11.26
CA ASP A 66 16.78 11.27 10.70
C ASP A 66 16.43 12.40 11.67
N ALA A 67 17.25 12.57 12.71
CA ALA A 67 17.09 13.61 13.71
C ALA A 67 17.17 15.03 13.12
N LEU A 68 18.00 15.21 12.08
CA LEU A 68 18.24 16.50 11.43
C LEU A 68 17.20 16.85 10.37
N LYS A 69 16.37 15.89 9.97
CA LYS A 69 15.34 16.04 8.92
C LYS A 69 15.97 16.40 7.56
N ASP A 70 17.13 15.81 7.27
CA ASP A 70 17.93 16.07 6.07
C ASP A 70 17.77 14.99 4.99
N PHE A 71 17.13 13.86 5.31
CA PHE A 71 16.95 12.74 4.41
C PHE A 71 15.76 12.92 3.46
N MET A 72 15.86 12.29 2.28
CA MET A 72 14.82 12.35 1.25
C MET A 72 13.54 11.61 1.63
N VAL A 73 13.62 10.60 2.50
CA VAL A 73 12.47 9.82 2.97
C VAL A 73 12.03 10.34 4.34
N LYS A 74 10.76 10.67 4.47
CA LYS A 74 10.12 11.03 5.73
C LYS A 74 9.15 9.93 6.16
N GLN A 75 9.27 9.50 7.41
CA GLN A 75 8.24 8.71 8.06
C GLN A 75 7.13 9.63 8.58
N MET A 76 5.88 9.32 8.24
CA MET A 76 4.70 10.02 8.75
C MET A 76 4.38 9.54 10.17
N ALA A 77 4.11 10.49 11.06
CA ALA A 77 3.58 10.19 12.39
C ALA A 77 2.09 9.85 12.31
N PHE A 78 1.62 8.95 13.17
CA PHE A 78 0.19 8.72 13.37
C PHE A 78 -0.47 10.02 13.86
N LYS A 79 -1.59 10.40 13.27
CA LYS A 79 -2.30 11.66 13.59
C LYS A 79 -3.25 11.50 14.77
N SER A 80 -3.61 10.27 15.15
CA SER A 80 -4.48 9.98 16.29
C SER A 80 -4.16 8.63 16.95
N VAL A 81 -4.62 8.45 18.21
CA VAL A 81 -4.54 7.18 18.95
C VAL A 81 -5.39 6.09 18.27
N GLU A 82 -6.45 6.46 17.56
CA GLU A 82 -7.25 5.54 16.74
C GLU A 82 -6.48 5.04 15.51
N GLU A 83 -5.60 5.86 14.92
CA GLU A 83 -4.64 5.43 13.89
C GLU A 83 -3.47 4.61 14.46
N GLU A 84 -3.18 4.75 15.76
CA GLU A 84 -2.19 3.95 16.48
C GLU A 84 -2.71 2.52 16.75
N VAL A 85 -4.02 2.38 16.97
CA VAL A 85 -4.76 1.11 17.09
C VAL A 85 -5.14 0.54 15.71
N ALA A 86 -5.33 1.40 14.70
CA ALA A 86 -5.47 0.99 13.32
C ALA A 86 -4.15 0.35 12.86
N PRO A 87 -4.12 -0.94 12.49
CA PRO A 87 -2.84 -1.59 12.28
C PRO A 87 -2.13 -0.97 11.08
N ALA A 88 -0.80 -1.03 11.12
CA ALA A 88 0.17 -0.42 10.20
C ALA A 88 -0.07 -0.61 8.67
N TYR A 89 -1.13 -1.31 8.26
CA TYR A 89 -1.55 -1.57 6.89
C TYR A 89 -2.31 -0.42 6.22
N LEU A 90 -2.99 0.46 6.97
CA LEU A 90 -3.99 1.37 6.37
C LEU A 90 -3.39 2.33 5.33
N CYS A 91 -2.10 2.61 5.42
CA CYS A 91 -1.38 3.34 4.39
C CYS A 91 0.10 2.96 4.37
N TRP A 92 0.47 1.69 4.15
CA TRP A 92 1.91 1.34 4.11
C TRP A 92 2.66 2.13 3.01
N HIS A 93 1.95 2.46 1.92
CA HIS A 93 2.39 3.42 0.91
C HIS A 93 2.56 4.84 1.48
N ASP A 94 1.63 5.36 2.30
CA ASP A 94 1.73 6.74 2.79
C ASP A 94 2.53 6.90 4.10
N ARG A 95 2.97 5.79 4.71
CA ARG A 95 3.81 5.81 5.92
C ARG A 95 5.18 6.39 5.67
N PHE A 96 5.74 6.14 4.49
CA PHE A 96 7.04 6.65 4.07
C PHE A 96 6.86 7.44 2.79
N LEU A 97 7.23 8.72 2.79
CA LEU A 97 7.04 9.61 1.65
C LEU A 97 8.36 10.26 1.25
N LEU A 98 8.52 10.48 -0.05
CA LEU A 98 9.59 11.31 -0.56
C LEU A 98 9.30 12.78 -0.24
N VAL A 99 10.34 13.51 0.17
CA VAL A 99 10.30 14.95 0.39
C VAL A 99 11.15 15.61 -0.70
N PRO A 100 10.53 16.12 -1.78
CA PRO A 100 11.27 16.65 -2.93
C PRO A 100 12.33 17.70 -2.57
N ALA A 101 12.03 18.58 -1.60
CA ALA A 101 12.96 19.61 -1.13
C ALA A 101 14.24 19.06 -0.48
N ARG A 102 14.25 17.79 -0.07
CA ARG A 102 15.38 17.08 0.56
C ARG A 102 15.98 16.01 -0.34
N THR A 103 15.46 15.85 -1.55
CA THR A 103 15.99 14.91 -2.53
C THR A 103 17.16 15.59 -3.26
N PRO A 104 18.40 15.05 -3.16
CA PRO A 104 19.50 15.55 -3.96
C PRO A 104 19.17 15.36 -5.46
N SER A 105 19.42 16.38 -6.27
CA SER A 105 18.99 16.41 -7.68
C SER A 105 19.52 15.23 -8.50
N PHE A 106 20.74 14.78 -8.20
CA PHE A 106 21.36 13.62 -8.86
C PHE A 106 20.73 12.27 -8.50
N LEU A 107 19.94 12.20 -7.41
CA LEU A 107 19.19 11.01 -7.01
C LEU A 107 17.70 11.08 -7.39
N GLU A 108 17.19 12.21 -7.88
CA GLU A 108 15.79 12.33 -8.32
C GLU A 108 15.35 11.21 -9.28
N PRO A 109 16.16 10.79 -10.27
CA PRO A 109 15.77 9.72 -11.19
C PRO A 109 15.56 8.36 -10.49
N VAL A 110 16.25 8.13 -9.38
CA VAL A 110 16.24 6.84 -8.64
C VAL A 110 15.58 6.95 -7.27
N ALA A 111 15.05 8.11 -6.91
CA ALA A 111 14.47 8.38 -5.58
C ALA A 111 13.32 7.42 -5.26
N LYS A 112 12.52 7.07 -6.26
CA LYS A 112 11.44 6.08 -6.11
C LYS A 112 12.00 4.70 -5.76
N SER A 113 13.04 4.23 -6.45
CA SER A 113 13.68 2.94 -6.16
C SER A 113 14.24 2.91 -4.73
N ILE A 114 14.91 3.98 -4.31
CA ILE A 114 15.40 4.13 -2.92
C ILE A 114 14.25 4.01 -1.92
N LEU A 115 13.14 4.71 -2.15
CA LEU A 115 11.95 4.63 -1.30
C LEU A 115 11.37 3.22 -1.25
N ASP A 116 11.18 2.58 -2.40
CA ASP A 116 10.52 1.28 -2.52
C ASP A 116 11.37 0.17 -1.85
N ILE A 117 12.70 0.19 -2.00
CA ILE A 117 13.60 -0.76 -1.31
C ILE A 117 13.37 -0.76 0.20
N GLY A 118 13.46 0.42 0.83
CA GLY A 118 13.31 0.50 2.27
C GLY A 118 11.87 0.24 2.74
N ARG A 119 10.85 0.56 1.93
CA ARG A 119 9.47 0.13 2.20
C ARG A 119 9.35 -1.39 2.19
N TYR A 120 9.87 -2.08 1.18
CA TYR A 120 9.83 -3.55 1.12
C TYR A 120 10.55 -4.19 2.31
N LEU A 121 11.73 -3.68 2.66
CA LEU A 121 12.47 -4.12 3.85
C LEU A 121 11.69 -3.90 5.14
N HIS A 122 11.13 -2.70 5.32
CA HIS A 122 10.30 -2.38 6.49
C HIS A 122 9.11 -3.34 6.57
N MET A 123 8.43 -3.60 5.45
CA MET A 123 7.30 -4.53 5.42
C MET A 123 7.70 -5.96 5.73
N LEU A 124 8.81 -6.46 5.16
CA LEU A 124 9.35 -7.77 5.47
C LEU A 124 9.62 -7.93 6.97
N CYS A 125 10.27 -6.93 7.59
CA CYS A 125 10.51 -6.91 9.03
C CYS A 125 9.21 -6.85 9.84
N ALA A 126 8.26 -5.98 9.47
CA ALA A 126 6.96 -5.85 10.14
C ALA A 126 6.09 -7.11 10.01
N CYS A 127 6.29 -7.90 8.96
CA CYS A 127 5.63 -9.19 8.77
C CYS A 127 6.25 -10.34 9.59
N GLY A 128 7.39 -10.09 10.26
CA GLY A 128 8.18 -11.11 10.94
C GLY A 128 8.84 -12.10 9.96
N ALA A 129 9.14 -11.66 8.73
CA ALA A 129 9.80 -12.51 7.74
C ALA A 129 11.26 -12.75 8.13
N THR A 130 11.71 -14.01 8.03
CA THR A 130 13.11 -14.40 8.16
C THR A 130 13.72 -14.53 6.77
N PHE A 131 14.70 -13.70 6.45
CA PHE A 131 15.38 -13.69 5.15
C PHE A 131 16.83 -13.25 5.31
N GLU A 132 17.68 -13.62 4.36
CA GLU A 132 19.05 -13.15 4.30
C GLU A 132 19.09 -11.69 3.85
N ARG A 133 19.77 -10.84 4.62
CA ARG A 133 19.92 -9.42 4.27
C ARG A 133 20.90 -9.26 3.12
N ILE A 134 20.49 -8.51 2.11
CA ILE A 134 21.34 -8.22 0.96
C ILE A 134 22.23 -7.04 1.34
N SER A 135 23.55 -7.21 1.20
CA SER A 135 24.50 -6.12 1.44
C SER A 135 24.24 -4.96 0.47
N VAL A 136 24.31 -3.74 0.98
CA VAL A 136 24.25 -2.54 0.15
C VAL A 136 25.55 -2.49 -0.69
N PRO A 137 25.47 -2.34 -2.03
CA PRO A 137 26.64 -2.22 -2.89
C PRO A 137 27.51 -1.00 -2.51
N GLU A 138 28.83 -1.15 -2.58
CA GLU A 138 29.78 -0.09 -2.20
C GLU A 138 29.62 1.19 -3.02
N GLN A 139 29.16 1.09 -4.27
CA GLN A 139 28.87 2.23 -5.13
C GLN A 139 27.81 3.16 -4.53
N LEU A 140 26.89 2.63 -3.72
CA LEU A 140 25.85 3.38 -3.04
C LEU A 140 26.32 3.98 -1.71
N HIS A 141 27.61 3.86 -1.36
CA HIS A 141 28.13 4.37 -0.09
C HIS A 141 28.64 5.82 -0.19
N THR A 142 28.92 6.27 -1.40
CA THR A 142 29.56 7.57 -1.66
C THR A 142 28.97 8.22 -2.91
N TYR A 143 29.22 9.51 -3.05
CA TYR A 143 28.85 10.26 -4.25
C TYR A 143 29.63 9.82 -5.49
N THR A 144 28.91 9.53 -6.56
CA THR A 144 29.39 9.39 -7.95
C THR A 144 28.74 10.45 -8.85
N MET A 145 29.43 10.81 -9.93
CA MET A 145 28.94 11.73 -10.96
C MET A 145 27.96 11.05 -11.94
N GLU A 146 28.20 9.76 -12.23
CA GLU A 146 27.45 9.01 -13.21
C GLU A 146 26.15 8.49 -12.61
N VAL A 147 25.02 8.89 -13.19
CA VAL A 147 23.69 8.47 -12.71
C VAL A 147 23.52 6.96 -12.85
N SER A 148 24.13 6.35 -13.87
CA SER A 148 24.12 4.90 -14.10
C SER A 148 24.68 4.09 -12.94
N ASP A 149 25.63 4.65 -12.19
CA ASP A 149 26.24 3.99 -11.02
C ASP A 149 25.24 3.79 -9.88
N TYR A 150 24.18 4.60 -9.83
CA TYR A 150 23.08 4.44 -8.88
C TYR A 150 21.96 3.55 -9.45
N VAL A 151 21.61 3.73 -10.73
CA VAL A 151 20.44 3.08 -11.35
C VAL A 151 20.53 1.58 -11.26
N VAL A 152 21.61 0.98 -11.78
CA VAL A 152 21.75 -0.48 -11.87
C VAL A 152 21.65 -1.17 -10.49
N PRO A 153 22.46 -0.80 -9.48
CA PRO A 153 22.37 -1.47 -8.18
C PRO A 153 21.03 -1.22 -7.45
N LEU A 154 20.42 -0.05 -7.62
CA LEU A 154 19.12 0.23 -6.99
C LEU A 154 17.98 -0.54 -7.64
N GLU A 155 17.97 -0.69 -8.97
CA GLU A 155 16.98 -1.52 -9.67
C GLU A 155 17.11 -2.99 -9.26
N GLU A 156 18.32 -3.52 -9.18
CA GLU A 156 18.56 -4.88 -8.71
C GLU A 156 18.06 -5.10 -7.27
N LEU A 157 18.38 -4.18 -6.35
CA LEU A 157 17.91 -4.27 -4.96
C LEU A 157 16.38 -4.17 -4.88
N THR A 158 15.78 -3.27 -5.66
CA THR A 158 14.32 -3.10 -5.73
C THR A 158 13.66 -4.40 -6.18
N HIS A 159 14.18 -5.02 -7.24
CA HIS A 159 13.68 -6.29 -7.74
C HIS A 159 13.84 -7.41 -6.71
N LYS A 160 15.02 -7.55 -6.09
CA LYS A 160 15.30 -8.60 -5.11
C LYS A 160 14.39 -8.49 -3.88
N TYR A 161 14.29 -7.31 -3.26
CA TYR A 161 13.43 -7.14 -2.08
C TYR A 161 11.94 -7.21 -2.40
N GLY A 162 11.51 -6.68 -3.55
CA GLY A 162 10.13 -6.82 -4.01
C GLY A 162 9.74 -8.28 -4.25
N ALA A 163 10.62 -9.06 -4.89
CA ALA A 163 10.43 -10.50 -5.10
C ALA A 163 10.39 -11.26 -3.77
N LEU A 164 11.27 -10.94 -2.81
CA LEU A 164 11.26 -11.55 -1.48
C LEU A 164 9.94 -11.28 -0.73
N LEU A 165 9.44 -10.05 -0.75
CA LEU A 165 8.17 -9.70 -0.12
C LEU A 165 7.00 -10.45 -0.77
N LEU A 166 6.96 -10.48 -2.11
CA LEU A 166 5.92 -11.20 -2.84
C LEU A 166 5.96 -12.71 -2.56
N ASP A 167 7.16 -13.30 -2.60
CA ASP A 167 7.36 -14.72 -2.32
C ASP A 167 6.92 -15.07 -0.89
N PHE A 168 7.23 -14.20 0.07
CA PHE A 168 6.76 -14.33 1.44
C PHE A 168 5.22 -14.32 1.53
N LEU A 169 4.56 -13.38 0.87
CA LEU A 169 3.09 -13.31 0.87
C LEU A 169 2.45 -14.52 0.19
N ILE A 170 3.04 -15.00 -0.90
CA ILE A 170 2.56 -16.17 -1.63
C ILE A 170 2.73 -17.45 -0.81
N LYS A 171 3.94 -17.72 -0.31
CA LYS A 171 4.30 -18.99 0.33
C LYS A 171 3.88 -19.07 1.79
N HIS A 172 4.09 -18.00 2.56
CA HIS A 172 3.90 -18.02 4.01
C HIS A 172 2.57 -17.42 4.48
N ARG A 173 1.83 -16.75 3.59
CA ARG A 173 0.55 -16.11 3.91
C ARG A 173 -0.57 -16.51 2.95
N SER A 174 -0.33 -17.48 2.07
CA SER A 174 -1.35 -18.06 1.20
C SER A 174 -2.08 -17.05 0.31
N LEU A 175 -1.38 -16.00 -0.16
CA LEU A 175 -1.99 -14.95 -0.99
C LEU A 175 -2.71 -15.52 -2.23
N LYS A 176 -2.14 -16.54 -2.87
CA LYS A 176 -2.79 -17.21 -4.02
C LYS A 176 -4.16 -17.79 -3.67
N GLN A 177 -4.29 -18.36 -2.47
CA GLN A 177 -5.53 -18.96 -2.00
C GLN A 177 -6.58 -17.90 -1.64
N HIS A 178 -6.16 -16.76 -1.08
CA HIS A 178 -7.02 -15.59 -0.91
C HIS A 178 -7.56 -15.09 -2.25
N LEU A 179 -6.71 -14.92 -3.26
CA LEU A 179 -7.12 -14.49 -4.60
C LEU A 179 -8.09 -15.49 -5.26
N LYS A 180 -7.83 -16.79 -5.12
CA LYS A 180 -8.75 -17.83 -5.61
C LYS A 180 -10.13 -17.72 -4.93
N SER A 181 -10.14 -17.49 -3.62
CA SER A 181 -11.38 -17.32 -2.84
C SER A 181 -12.15 -16.08 -3.28
N LEU A 182 -11.46 -14.95 -3.51
CA LEU A 182 -12.09 -13.74 -4.04
C LEU A 182 -12.70 -13.98 -5.43
N LYS A 183 -12.02 -14.72 -6.31
CA LYS A 183 -12.57 -15.11 -7.61
C LYS A 183 -13.86 -15.93 -7.45
N LEU A 184 -13.83 -16.95 -6.59
CA LEU A 184 -15.00 -17.80 -6.34
C LEU A 184 -16.19 -17.01 -5.81
N PHE A 185 -15.96 -16.14 -4.81
CA PHE A 185 -17.05 -15.48 -4.09
C PHE A 185 -17.51 -14.16 -4.70
N TYR A 186 -16.61 -13.31 -5.21
CA TYR A 186 -17.01 -12.00 -5.74
C TYR A 186 -17.36 -12.01 -7.22
N PHE A 187 -16.79 -12.95 -7.98
CA PHE A 187 -17.00 -13.04 -9.43
C PHE A 187 -17.86 -14.25 -9.83
N PHE A 188 -18.40 -14.98 -8.86
CA PHE A 188 -19.33 -16.09 -9.07
C PHE A 188 -18.81 -17.18 -10.01
N ASP A 189 -17.50 -17.46 -9.96
CA ASP A 189 -16.86 -18.52 -10.75
C ASP A 189 -17.49 -19.91 -10.45
N ARG A 190 -17.93 -20.12 -9.20
CA ARG A 190 -18.86 -21.18 -8.80
C ARG A 190 -19.90 -20.56 -7.88
N ALA A 191 -21.16 -20.56 -8.31
CA ALA A 191 -22.25 -19.83 -7.66
C ALA A 191 -23.31 -20.75 -7.02
N ASP A 192 -22.96 -22.03 -6.81
CA ASP A 192 -23.79 -23.02 -6.12
C ASP A 192 -24.07 -22.63 -4.67
N PHE A 193 -23.11 -21.97 -4.00
CA PHE A 193 -23.34 -21.43 -2.65
C PHE A 193 -24.43 -20.34 -2.61
N ILE A 194 -24.60 -19.56 -3.68
CA ILE A 194 -25.65 -18.53 -3.77
C ILE A 194 -27.02 -19.20 -3.97
N GLU A 195 -27.07 -20.23 -4.81
CA GLU A 195 -28.30 -21.00 -5.05
C GLU A 195 -28.78 -21.68 -3.75
N LEU A 196 -27.88 -22.38 -3.06
CA LEU A 196 -28.15 -22.97 -1.74
C LEU A 196 -28.56 -21.91 -0.71
N PHE A 197 -27.89 -20.75 -0.72
CA PHE A 197 -28.22 -19.67 0.21
C PHE A 197 -29.63 -19.13 -0.01
N ILE A 198 -30.03 -18.89 -1.27
CA ILE A 198 -31.38 -18.43 -1.61
C ILE A 198 -32.41 -19.49 -1.22
N GLU A 199 -32.14 -20.77 -1.47
CA GLU A 199 -33.03 -21.87 -1.06
C GLU A 199 -33.20 -21.91 0.47
N PHE A 200 -32.12 -21.76 1.22
CA PHE A 200 -32.15 -21.76 2.68
C PHE A 200 -32.84 -20.54 3.29
N THR A 201 -32.86 -19.41 2.59
CA THR A 201 -33.31 -18.12 3.14
C THR A 201 -34.51 -17.50 2.43
N ALA A 202 -35.19 -18.24 1.54
CA ALA A 202 -36.31 -17.74 0.73
C ALA A 202 -37.38 -16.98 1.55
N ASP A 203 -37.78 -17.53 2.71
CA ASP A 203 -38.79 -16.94 3.60
C ASP A 203 -38.25 -15.78 4.46
N ASP A 204 -36.94 -15.73 4.67
CA ASP A 204 -36.28 -14.71 5.49
C ASP A 204 -35.89 -13.47 4.66
N LEU A 205 -35.48 -13.65 3.39
CA LEU A 205 -34.99 -12.55 2.53
C LEU A 205 -36.06 -11.48 2.25
N ALA A 206 -37.33 -11.87 2.21
CA ALA A 206 -38.46 -10.94 1.98
C ALA A 206 -38.84 -10.12 3.22
N ARG A 207 -38.28 -10.43 4.40
CA ARG A 207 -38.58 -9.71 5.63
C ARG A 207 -37.95 -8.31 5.64
N PRO A 208 -38.47 -7.37 6.44
CA PRO A 208 -37.85 -6.06 6.61
C PRO A 208 -36.40 -6.16 7.07
N ALA A 209 -35.53 -5.31 6.55
CA ALA A 209 -34.09 -5.29 6.89
C ALA A 209 -33.83 -5.12 8.40
N SER A 210 -34.73 -4.46 9.12
CA SER A 210 -34.67 -4.30 10.58
C SER A 210 -34.75 -5.63 11.34
N ASP A 211 -35.31 -6.67 10.71
CA ASP A 211 -35.47 -8.00 11.31
C ASP A 211 -34.22 -8.87 11.13
N LEU A 212 -33.21 -8.44 10.37
CA LEU A 212 -31.97 -9.18 10.12
C LEU A 212 -31.35 -9.79 11.40
N PRO A 213 -31.24 -9.07 12.55
CA PRO A 213 -30.68 -9.63 13.78
C PRO A 213 -31.50 -10.79 14.38
N ASN A 214 -32.79 -10.86 14.07
CA ASN A 214 -33.71 -11.90 14.55
C ASN A 214 -33.82 -13.08 13.57
N THR A 215 -33.25 -12.96 12.37
CA THR A 215 -33.20 -14.04 11.38
C THR A 215 -31.99 -14.94 11.55
N LYS A 216 -32.05 -16.12 10.93
CA LYS A 216 -30.91 -17.05 10.86
C LYS A 216 -30.06 -16.86 9.60
N VAL A 217 -30.28 -15.79 8.83
CA VAL A 217 -29.64 -15.55 7.52
C VAL A 217 -28.12 -15.63 7.60
N ILE A 218 -27.50 -15.12 8.66
CA ILE A 218 -26.04 -15.20 8.86
C ILE A 218 -25.56 -16.65 9.00
N ASP A 219 -26.29 -17.46 9.76
CA ASP A 219 -25.92 -18.86 9.99
C ASP A 219 -26.25 -19.71 8.76
N LEU A 220 -27.37 -19.45 8.09
CA LEU A 220 -27.77 -20.10 6.84
C LEU A 220 -26.80 -19.79 5.70
N PHE A 221 -26.25 -18.57 5.64
CA PHE A 221 -25.18 -18.23 4.71
C PHE A 221 -23.90 -19.03 4.96
N LYS A 222 -23.49 -19.17 6.23
CA LYS A 222 -22.34 -20.03 6.58
C LYS A 222 -22.60 -21.48 6.22
N LEU A 223 -23.82 -21.98 6.47
CA LEU A 223 -24.21 -23.34 6.09
C LEU A 223 -24.16 -23.53 4.56
N ALA A 224 -24.69 -22.60 3.79
CA ALA A 224 -24.61 -22.64 2.32
C ALA A 224 -23.16 -22.66 1.82
N LEU A 225 -22.27 -21.88 2.43
CA LEU A 225 -20.84 -21.91 2.12
C LEU A 225 -20.22 -23.29 2.43
N ILE A 226 -20.58 -23.91 3.56
CA ILE A 226 -20.05 -25.22 3.99
C ILE A 226 -20.57 -26.37 3.11
N GLU A 227 -21.85 -26.36 2.76
CA GLU A 227 -22.52 -27.37 1.93
C GLU A 227 -22.08 -27.27 0.45
N SER A 228 -21.70 -26.08 -0.01
CA SER A 228 -21.29 -25.86 -1.40
C SER A 228 -20.00 -26.59 -1.79
N SER A 229 -19.83 -26.79 -3.10
CA SER A 229 -18.60 -27.31 -3.70
C SER A 229 -17.38 -26.41 -3.46
N THR A 230 -17.60 -25.14 -3.06
CA THR A 230 -16.53 -24.17 -2.82
C THR A 230 -15.81 -24.36 -1.48
N ASN A 231 -16.43 -25.08 -0.52
CA ASN A 231 -15.92 -25.20 0.85
C ASN A 231 -14.47 -25.71 0.91
N LYS A 232 -14.14 -26.77 0.17
CA LYS A 232 -12.80 -27.40 0.21
C LYS A 232 -11.70 -26.60 -0.46
N GLU A 233 -12.07 -25.67 -1.35
CA GLU A 233 -11.15 -24.96 -2.24
C GLU A 233 -11.02 -23.48 -1.92
N SER A 234 -11.66 -23.00 -0.85
CA SER A 234 -11.76 -21.59 -0.52
C SER A 234 -11.50 -21.31 0.95
N PHE A 235 -11.24 -20.04 1.22
CA PHE A 235 -11.18 -19.47 2.56
C PHE A 235 -12.52 -18.82 2.89
N SER A 236 -13.58 -19.64 2.92
CA SER A 236 -14.95 -19.21 3.18
C SER A 236 -15.13 -18.60 4.58
N GLU A 237 -14.27 -18.98 5.54
CA GLU A 237 -14.26 -18.47 6.91
C GLU A 237 -13.92 -16.98 7.02
N PHE A 238 -13.36 -16.40 5.95
CA PHE A 238 -13.05 -14.97 5.87
C PHE A 238 -14.25 -14.14 5.38
N LEU A 239 -15.33 -14.76 4.89
CA LEU A 239 -16.54 -14.04 4.50
C LEU A 239 -17.43 -13.72 5.71
N ARG A 240 -17.93 -12.49 5.76
CA ARG A 240 -18.95 -12.05 6.71
C ARG A 240 -20.03 -11.25 6.02
N ILE A 241 -21.29 -11.47 6.40
CA ILE A 241 -22.39 -10.61 5.96
C ILE A 241 -22.22 -9.22 6.56
N ILE A 242 -22.37 -8.20 5.73
CA ILE A 242 -22.45 -6.81 6.13
C ILE A 242 -23.69 -6.20 5.49
N PRO A 243 -24.57 -5.53 6.24
CA PRO A 243 -25.70 -4.82 5.66
C PRO A 243 -25.21 -3.64 4.81
N TYR A 244 -25.69 -3.57 3.56
CA TYR A 244 -25.25 -2.60 2.54
C TYR A 244 -25.46 -1.13 2.96
N GLU A 245 -26.43 -0.83 3.82
CA GLU A 245 -26.64 0.56 4.31
C GLU A 245 -25.49 1.08 5.18
N VAL A 246 -24.68 0.21 5.78
CA VAL A 246 -23.57 0.62 6.66
C VAL A 246 -22.28 0.91 5.89
N SER A 247 -22.11 0.37 4.69
CA SER A 247 -20.88 0.55 3.88
C SER A 247 -20.92 1.79 2.98
N ASN A 248 -22.10 2.38 2.74
CA ASN A 248 -22.28 3.38 1.68
C ASN A 248 -21.89 4.83 2.03
N ASN A 249 -21.33 5.09 3.22
CA ASN A 249 -20.75 6.40 3.55
C ASN A 249 -19.39 6.66 2.88
N ARG A 250 -18.80 5.68 2.16
CA ARG A 250 -17.46 5.81 1.54
C ARG A 250 -17.43 5.74 0.02
N SER A 251 -18.58 5.59 -0.64
CA SER A 251 -18.70 5.39 -2.10
C SER A 251 -19.43 6.57 -2.78
N PHE A 252 -18.92 7.79 -2.61
CA PHE A 252 -19.41 8.96 -3.36
C PHE A 252 -19.30 8.78 -4.89
N LEU A 253 -18.50 7.83 -5.37
CA LEU A 253 -18.17 7.66 -6.80
C LEU A 253 -19.05 6.66 -7.58
N LEU A 254 -19.81 5.76 -6.93
CA LEU A 254 -20.65 4.77 -7.64
C LEU A 254 -22.15 4.92 -7.42
N ASN A 255 -22.58 5.94 -6.68
CA ASN A 255 -23.99 6.30 -6.42
C ASN A 255 -24.81 6.70 -7.67
N LYS A 256 -24.30 6.48 -8.88
CA LYS A 256 -25.01 6.73 -10.14
C LYS A 256 -25.59 5.47 -10.80
N SER A 257 -25.16 4.25 -10.44
CA SER A 257 -25.54 3.04 -11.19
C SER A 257 -26.56 2.11 -10.52
N LEU A 258 -26.78 2.21 -9.21
CA LEU A 258 -27.78 1.39 -8.53
C LEU A 258 -28.95 2.28 -8.10
N ASN A 259 -30.16 1.94 -8.55
CA ASN A 259 -31.47 2.53 -8.22
C ASN A 259 -31.81 2.51 -6.70
N PHE A 260 -30.83 2.42 -5.82
CA PHE A 260 -31.03 2.33 -4.37
C PHE A 260 -31.62 3.63 -3.78
N LYS A 261 -31.25 4.79 -4.34
CA LYS A 261 -31.88 6.07 -3.99
C LYS A 261 -33.36 6.15 -4.39
N SER A 262 -33.79 5.45 -5.45
CA SER A 262 -35.20 5.45 -5.87
C SER A 262 -36.08 4.51 -5.04
N LEU A 263 -35.50 3.48 -4.41
CA LEU A 263 -36.19 2.63 -3.42
C LEU A 263 -36.42 3.40 -2.11
N LEU A 264 -35.40 4.10 -1.61
CA LEU A 264 -35.50 4.95 -0.41
C LEU A 264 -36.42 6.17 -0.60
N SER A 265 -36.59 6.66 -1.83
CA SER A 265 -37.49 7.79 -2.12
C SER A 265 -38.99 7.42 -2.10
N ASN A 266 -39.33 6.12 -2.10
CA ASN A 266 -40.71 5.64 -2.25
C ASN A 266 -41.39 5.19 -0.93
N ASN A 267 -40.86 5.56 0.24
CA ASN A 267 -41.40 5.12 1.56
C ASN A 267 -41.50 3.59 1.74
N LEU A 268 -40.78 2.79 0.94
CA LEU A 268 -40.73 1.35 1.09
C LEU A 268 -39.66 0.98 2.12
N THR A 269 -40.03 0.19 3.12
CA THR A 269 -39.07 -0.39 4.07
C THR A 269 -38.16 -1.37 3.32
N PRO A 270 -36.83 -1.19 3.32
CA PRO A 270 -35.92 -2.10 2.62
C PRO A 270 -36.06 -3.51 3.19
N THR A 271 -35.98 -4.52 2.32
CA THR A 271 -35.98 -5.94 2.72
C THR A 271 -34.56 -6.41 3.04
N ILE A 272 -34.44 -7.59 3.65
CA ILE A 272 -33.13 -8.23 3.88
C ILE A 272 -32.40 -8.47 2.56
N LEU A 273 -33.12 -8.87 1.51
CA LEU A 273 -32.57 -9.01 0.16
C LEU A 273 -31.94 -7.69 -0.32
N ASP A 274 -32.64 -6.58 -0.14
CA ASP A 274 -32.16 -5.26 -0.56
C ASP A 274 -30.87 -4.88 0.16
N VAL A 275 -30.71 -5.21 1.43
CA VAL A 275 -29.51 -4.86 2.20
C VAL A 275 -28.43 -5.94 2.20
N PHE A 276 -28.67 -7.10 1.59
CA PHE A 276 -27.72 -8.21 1.61
C PHE A 276 -26.42 -7.85 0.88
N SER A 277 -25.31 -7.97 1.60
CA SER A 277 -23.96 -7.94 1.05
C SER A 277 -23.00 -8.69 1.98
N TYR A 278 -21.82 -9.03 1.48
CA TYR A 278 -20.78 -9.66 2.28
C TYR A 278 -19.41 -9.09 1.98
N GLU A 279 -18.54 -9.12 2.99
CA GLU A 279 -17.17 -8.65 2.97
C GLU A 279 -16.20 -9.80 3.26
N TYR A 280 -15.07 -9.79 2.57
CA TYR A 280 -13.97 -10.72 2.76
C TYR A 280 -12.91 -10.10 3.68
N GLN A 281 -12.92 -10.49 4.95
CA GLN A 281 -12.14 -9.88 6.02
C GLN A 281 -10.74 -10.45 6.13
N VAL A 282 -9.81 -9.96 5.32
CA VAL A 282 -8.39 -10.36 5.39
C VAL A 282 -7.70 -9.86 6.66
N LYS A 283 -6.65 -10.56 7.09
CA LYS A 283 -5.79 -10.13 8.20
C LYS A 283 -4.45 -9.61 7.68
N TRP A 284 -3.71 -8.89 8.53
CA TRP A 284 -2.31 -8.61 8.28
C TRP A 284 -1.54 -9.93 8.07
N PRO A 285 -0.64 -10.03 7.06
CA PRO A 285 -0.17 -8.99 6.14
C PRO A 285 -0.86 -8.97 4.77
N ILE A 286 -1.88 -9.79 4.54
CA ILE A 286 -2.57 -9.87 3.24
C ILE A 286 -3.25 -8.55 2.85
N LYS A 287 -3.62 -7.73 3.84
CA LYS A 287 -4.07 -6.35 3.65
C LYS A 287 -3.09 -5.45 2.88
N LEU A 288 -1.80 -5.80 2.81
CA LEU A 288 -0.83 -5.09 1.97
C LEU A 288 -1.21 -5.10 0.49
N VAL A 289 -1.88 -6.17 0.05
CA VAL A 289 -2.29 -6.41 -1.34
C VAL A 289 -3.81 -6.26 -1.48
N LEU A 290 -4.57 -6.80 -0.54
CA LEU A 290 -6.04 -6.76 -0.53
C LEU A 290 -6.50 -5.68 0.44
N ASP A 291 -6.52 -4.45 -0.05
CA ASP A 291 -6.92 -3.30 0.75
C ASP A 291 -8.44 -3.23 0.98
N ASP A 292 -8.81 -3.02 2.25
CA ASP A 292 -10.19 -2.83 2.71
C ASP A 292 -10.75 -1.44 2.32
N SER A 293 -9.88 -0.48 1.96
CA SER A 293 -10.31 0.89 1.64
C SER A 293 -10.73 1.07 0.18
N VAL A 294 -10.10 0.36 -0.76
CA VAL A 294 -10.40 0.47 -2.20
C VAL A 294 -10.76 -0.86 -2.84
N ILE A 295 -9.94 -1.90 -2.69
CA ILE A 295 -10.05 -3.12 -3.51
C ILE A 295 -11.27 -3.95 -3.11
N LEU A 296 -11.39 -4.30 -1.83
CA LEU A 296 -12.47 -5.16 -1.35
C LEU A 296 -13.86 -4.52 -1.46
N PRO A 297 -14.04 -3.21 -1.18
CA PRO A 297 -15.31 -2.53 -1.44
C PRO A 297 -15.73 -2.59 -2.91
N ASN A 298 -14.80 -2.40 -3.85
CA ASN A 298 -15.09 -2.49 -5.28
C ASN A 298 -15.53 -3.90 -5.70
N PHE A 299 -14.90 -4.94 -5.15
CA PHE A 299 -15.35 -6.32 -5.38
C PHE A 299 -16.75 -6.58 -4.78
N GLY A 300 -17.05 -6.04 -3.61
CA GLY A 300 -18.39 -6.11 -3.01
C GLY A 300 -19.49 -5.48 -3.86
N LEU A 301 -19.18 -4.37 -4.56
CA LEU A 301 -20.12 -3.77 -5.51
C LEU A 301 -20.38 -4.69 -6.72
N ILE A 302 -19.33 -5.35 -7.23
CA ILE A 302 -19.45 -6.31 -8.34
C ILE A 302 -20.32 -7.50 -7.92
N SER A 303 -20.02 -8.16 -6.79
CA SER A 303 -20.80 -9.32 -6.36
C SER A 303 -22.25 -8.99 -6.08
N ARG A 304 -22.50 -7.82 -5.50
CA ARG A 304 -23.87 -7.36 -5.25
C ARG A 304 -24.63 -7.14 -6.55
N HIS A 305 -24.01 -6.51 -7.54
CA HIS A 305 -24.64 -6.32 -8.85
C HIS A 305 -24.95 -7.67 -9.51
N LEU A 306 -24.00 -8.61 -9.47
CA LEU A 306 -24.21 -9.96 -9.99
C LEU A 306 -25.31 -10.72 -9.23
N PHE A 307 -25.39 -10.55 -7.90
CA PHE A 307 -26.39 -11.20 -7.06
C PHE A 307 -27.80 -10.75 -7.43
N VAL A 308 -28.01 -9.43 -7.59
CA VAL A 308 -29.30 -8.86 -8.00
C VAL A 308 -29.68 -9.28 -9.42
N CYS A 309 -28.72 -9.46 -10.33
CA CYS A 309 -29.03 -9.95 -11.69
C CYS A 309 -29.41 -11.43 -11.73
N LYS A 310 -29.03 -12.22 -10.72
CA LYS A 310 -29.30 -13.67 -10.65
C LYS A 310 -30.61 -13.98 -9.93
N TYR A 311 -31.04 -13.11 -9.03
CA TYR A 311 -32.33 -13.18 -8.30
C TYR A 311 -33.46 -12.59 -9.16
#